data_AF-A0A0M2PZH1-F1
#
_entry.id   AF-A0A0M2PZH1-F1
#
_cell.length_a   1.000
_cell.length_b   1.000
_cell.length_c   1.000
_cell.angle_alpha   90.00
_cell.angle_beta   90.00
_cell.angle_gamma   90.00
#
_symmetry.space_group_name_H-M   'P 1'
#
loop_
_entity.id
_entity.type
_entity.pdbx_description
1 polymer ?
#
loop_
_entity_poly.entity_id
_entity_poly.type
_entity_poly.pdbx_seq_one_letter_code
_entity_poly.pdbx_strand_id
1 'polypeptide(L)'
;MTYLPQPIVIDEAKITQYLLVPLAKDDKSKFLARGGYGQESWQRLRADLMAQALNQSAEFLVTTPYGDKYQIRGALPGVNGVCLNVLSVWMVGNQQTRFITLVPDKL
;
A
#
# COMPACT_ATOMS: atom_id res chain seq x y z
N MET A 1 -18.70 1.27 -8.43
CA MET A 1 -17.31 0.94 -8.02
C MET A 1 -16.53 2.25 -8.02
N THR A 2 -15.85 2.57 -6.92
CA THR A 2 -15.09 3.83 -6.78
C THR A 2 -13.61 3.53 -6.98
N TYR A 3 -12.90 4.33 -7.77
CA TYR A 3 -11.45 4.22 -7.98
C TYR A 3 -10.74 5.45 -7.42
N LEU A 4 -9.47 5.32 -7.07
CA LEU A 4 -8.69 6.43 -6.56
C LEU A 4 -8.46 7.48 -7.67
N PRO A 5 -8.64 8.78 -7.39
CA PRO A 5 -8.38 9.83 -8.35
C PRO A 5 -6.87 9.97 -8.60
N GLN A 6 -6.53 10.30 -9.85
CA GLN A 6 -5.15 10.54 -10.28
C GLN A 6 -4.78 12.02 -10.15
N PRO A 7 -3.48 12.36 -10.02
CA PRO A 7 -2.32 11.47 -10.01
C PRO A 7 -2.15 10.69 -8.70
N ILE A 8 -1.72 9.43 -8.80
CA ILE A 8 -1.39 8.56 -7.65
C ILE A 8 0.12 8.59 -7.42
N VAL A 9 0.52 8.83 -6.17
CA VAL A 9 1.93 8.96 -5.77
C VAL A 9 2.26 8.00 -4.64
N ILE A 10 3.35 7.26 -4.83
CA ILE A 10 3.99 6.43 -3.82
C ILE A 10 5.42 6.93 -3.67
N ASP A 11 5.68 7.62 -2.55
CA ASP A 11 7.02 8.10 -2.20
C ASP A 11 7.94 6.90 -1.92
N GLU A 12 9.14 6.91 -2.49
CA GLU A 12 10.12 5.84 -2.32
C GLU A 12 10.43 5.57 -0.84
N ALA A 13 10.63 6.63 -0.06
CA ALA A 13 10.92 6.53 1.37
C ALA A 13 9.80 5.81 2.16
N LYS A 14 8.53 5.87 1.71
CA LYS A 14 7.46 5.09 2.33
C LYS A 14 7.68 3.59 2.19
N ILE A 15 8.32 3.16 1.11
CA ILE A 15 8.61 1.76 0.84
C ILE A 15 9.92 1.37 1.54
N THR A 16 11.03 2.06 1.20
CA THR A 16 12.39 1.68 1.59
C THR A 16 12.72 2.01 3.05
N GLN A 17 12.12 3.05 3.64
CA GLN A 17 12.45 3.52 4.99
C GLN A 17 11.33 3.23 6.01
N TYR A 18 10.18 2.71 5.57
CA TYR A 18 9.05 2.43 6.45
C TYR A 18 8.47 1.03 6.27
N LEU A 19 7.93 0.67 5.09
CA LEU A 19 7.31 -0.66 4.91
C LEU A 19 8.33 -1.80 5.04
N LEU A 20 9.53 -1.62 4.48
CA LEU A 20 10.57 -2.65 4.39
C LEU A 20 11.62 -2.54 5.48
N VAL A 21 11.36 -1.73 6.51
CA VAL A 21 12.22 -1.59 7.68
C VAL A 21 11.57 -2.33 8.86
N PRO A 22 12.30 -3.20 9.58
CA PRO A 22 11.81 -3.79 10.81
C PRO A 22 11.54 -2.71 11.86
N LEU A 23 10.33 -2.71 12.42
CA LEU A 23 9.92 -1.76 13.46
C LEU A 23 9.58 -2.51 14.75
N ALA A 24 9.78 -1.86 15.91
CA ALA A 24 9.41 -2.44 17.21
C ALA A 24 7.89 -2.62 17.37
N LYS A 25 7.10 -1.81 16.66
CA LYS A 25 5.63 -1.83 16.69
C LYS A 25 5.08 -1.72 15.26
N ASP A 26 4.00 -2.44 14.98
CA ASP A 26 3.29 -2.46 13.70
C ASP A 26 4.20 -2.78 12.49
N ASP A 27 5.18 -3.67 12.73
CA ASP A 27 6.15 -4.14 11.74
C ASP A 27 5.46 -4.79 10.54
N LYS A 28 5.70 -4.21 9.35
CA LYS A 28 5.18 -4.70 8.08
C LYS A 28 6.21 -5.52 7.31
N SER A 29 7.50 -5.31 7.61
CA SER A 29 8.62 -5.89 6.87
C SER A 29 8.61 -7.41 6.96
N LYS A 30 8.37 -7.99 8.14
CA LYS A 30 8.26 -9.45 8.33
C LYS A 30 7.08 -10.05 7.57
N PHE A 31 5.96 -9.35 7.52
CA PHE A 31 4.81 -9.79 6.75
C PHE A 31 5.09 -9.74 5.24
N LEU A 32 5.64 -8.63 4.76
CA LEU A 32 6.00 -8.42 3.36
C LEU A 32 7.10 -9.41 2.90
N ALA A 33 8.03 -9.76 3.77
CA ALA A 33 9.05 -10.77 3.51
C ALA A 33 8.47 -12.16 3.21
N ARG A 34 7.25 -12.49 3.69
CA ARG A 34 6.56 -13.74 3.33
C ARG A 34 6.24 -13.83 1.84
N GLY A 35 6.00 -12.68 1.20
CA GLY A 35 5.83 -12.53 -0.25
C GLY A 35 7.15 -12.28 -0.98
N GLY A 36 8.31 -12.40 -0.32
CA GLY A 36 9.61 -12.12 -0.94
C GLY A 36 9.91 -10.64 -1.18
N TYR A 37 9.13 -9.71 -0.60
CA TYR A 37 9.44 -8.29 -0.64
C TYR A 37 10.52 -7.94 0.39
N GLY A 38 11.55 -7.23 -0.05
CA GLY A 38 12.66 -6.76 0.77
C GLY A 38 13.31 -5.54 0.13
N GLN A 39 14.37 -5.02 0.76
CA GLN A 39 15.08 -3.84 0.25
C GLN A 39 15.52 -4.02 -1.21
N GLU A 40 16.08 -5.18 -1.58
CA GLU A 40 16.49 -5.46 -2.97
C GLU A 40 15.33 -5.53 -3.98
N SER A 41 14.09 -5.73 -3.52
CA SER A 41 12.90 -5.86 -4.36
C SER A 41 11.88 -4.74 -4.13
N TRP A 42 12.32 -3.59 -3.59
CA TRP A 42 11.45 -2.49 -3.22
C TRP A 42 10.67 -1.92 -4.41
N GLN A 43 11.28 -1.87 -5.60
CA GLN A 43 10.61 -1.39 -6.81
C GLN A 43 9.46 -2.31 -7.20
N ARG A 44 9.59 -3.62 -6.96
CA ARG A 44 8.53 -4.59 -7.24
C ARG A 44 7.35 -4.39 -6.30
N LEU A 45 7.59 -4.18 -5.01
CA LEU A 45 6.53 -3.83 -4.05
C LEU A 45 5.81 -2.53 -4.46
N ARG A 46 6.56 -1.49 -4.86
CA ARG A 46 5.98 -0.23 -5.33
C ARG A 46 5.13 -0.42 -6.58
N ALA A 47 5.59 -1.22 -7.53
CA ALA A 47 4.85 -1.50 -8.77
C ALA A 47 3.56 -2.27 -8.48
N ASP A 48 3.60 -3.29 -7.61
CA ASP A 48 2.43 -4.09 -7.26
C ASP A 48 1.39 -3.25 -6.49
N LEU A 49 1.83 -2.35 -5.59
CA LEU A 49 0.95 -1.38 -4.92
C LEU A 49 0.32 -0.38 -5.90
N MET A 50 1.10 0.13 -6.86
CA MET A 50 0.58 1.03 -7.89
C MET A 50 -0.45 0.32 -8.79
N ALA A 51 -0.16 -0.92 -9.19
CA ALA A 51 -1.09 -1.73 -9.98
C ALA A 51 -2.39 -2.00 -9.20
N GLN A 52 -2.32 -2.29 -7.89
CA GLN A 52 -3.50 -2.39 -7.04
C GLN A 52 -4.31 -1.08 -7.06
N ALA A 53 -3.64 0.06 -6.85
CA ALA A 53 -4.28 1.38 -6.78
C ALA A 53 -5.01 1.79 -8.07
N LEU A 54 -4.47 1.39 -9.21
CA LEU A 54 -5.02 1.73 -10.53
C LEU A 54 -6.16 0.79 -10.98
N ASN A 55 -6.17 -0.46 -10.51
CA ASN A 55 -7.05 -1.50 -11.08
C ASN A 55 -8.11 -2.03 -10.11
N GLN A 56 -8.08 -1.66 -8.83
CA GLN A 56 -9.02 -2.17 -7.83
C GLN A 56 -9.88 -1.05 -7.25
N SER A 57 -11.10 -1.40 -6.83
CA SER A 57 -11.99 -0.44 -6.20
C SER A 57 -11.51 -0.07 -4.80
N ALA A 58 -11.68 1.21 -4.47
CA ALA A 58 -11.39 1.79 -3.17
C ALA A 58 -12.66 2.02 -2.38
N GLU A 59 -12.58 1.76 -1.07
CA GLU A 59 -13.63 2.02 -0.10
C GLU A 59 -13.28 3.28 0.68
N PHE A 60 -14.24 4.18 0.85
CA PHE A 60 -14.06 5.35 1.69
C PHE A 60 -13.91 4.92 3.16
N LEU A 61 -12.95 5.51 3.86
CA LEU A 61 -12.73 5.29 5.29
C LEU A 61 -13.23 6.45 6.12
N VAL A 62 -12.66 7.64 5.91
CA VAL A 62 -12.91 8.80 6.77
C VAL A 62 -12.40 10.08 6.11
N THR A 63 -13.10 11.20 6.35
CA THR A 63 -12.61 12.54 6.01
C THR A 63 -11.70 13.05 7.12
N THR A 64 -10.53 13.58 6.74
CA THR A 64 -9.60 14.23 7.67
C THR A 64 -9.35 15.67 7.26
N PRO A 65 -8.78 16.53 8.12
CA PRO A 65 -8.41 17.90 7.73
C PRO A 65 -7.45 17.99 6.52
N TYR A 66 -6.78 16.89 6.18
CA TYR A 66 -5.79 16.81 5.10
C TYR A 66 -6.33 16.15 3.83
N GLY A 67 -7.60 15.73 3.82
CA GLY A 67 -8.23 15.01 2.72
C GLY A 67 -8.91 13.71 3.17
N ASP A 68 -9.49 13.02 2.20
CA ASP A 68 -10.26 11.81 2.42
C ASP A 68 -9.37 10.57 2.40
N LYS A 69 -9.51 9.71 3.41
CA LYS A 69 -8.85 8.42 3.44
C LYS A 69 -9.70 7.37 2.76
N TYR A 70 -9.04 6.53 1.98
CA TYR A 70 -9.61 5.38 1.32
C TYR A 70 -8.77 4.15 1.63
N GLN A 71 -9.38 2.98 1.54
CA GLN A 71 -8.67 1.70 1.57
C GLN A 71 -8.94 0.89 0.31
N ILE A 72 -7.96 0.06 -0.08
CA ILE A 72 -8.14 -0.96 -1.09
C ILE A 72 -7.79 -2.30 -0.44
N ARG A 73 -8.73 -3.24 -0.50
CA ARG A 73 -8.53 -4.64 -0.10
C ARG A 73 -8.15 -5.45 -1.32
N GLY A 74 -7.06 -6.20 -1.26
CA GLY A 74 -6.67 -7.10 -2.34
C GLY A 74 -5.41 -7.90 -2.05
N ALA A 75 -5.03 -8.75 -3.00
CA ALA A 75 -3.83 -9.56 -2.89
C ALA A 75 -2.65 -8.91 -3.66
N LEU A 76 -1.48 -8.87 -3.04
CA LEU A 76 -0.21 -8.61 -3.73
C LEU A 76 0.43 -9.94 -4.10
N PRO A 77 0.86 -10.17 -5.35
CA PRO A 77 1.28 -11.50 -5.82
C PRO A 77 2.59 -12.02 -5.19
N GLY A 78 3.39 -11.16 -4.57
CA GLY A 78 4.71 -11.53 -4.06
C GLY A 78 5.73 -11.75 -5.18
N VAL A 79 7.01 -11.53 -4.85
CA VAL A 79 8.14 -11.81 -5.74
C VAL A 79 8.41 -13.32 -5.83
N ASN A 80 8.13 -14.04 -4.75
CA ASN A 80 8.32 -15.49 -4.63
C ASN A 80 7.07 -16.30 -5.03
N GLY A 81 6.05 -15.66 -5.62
CA GLY A 81 4.78 -16.29 -5.98
C GLY A 81 3.80 -16.50 -4.83
N VAL A 82 4.13 -16.07 -3.60
CA VAL A 82 3.21 -16.11 -2.46
C VAL A 82 2.36 -14.84 -2.44
N CYS A 83 1.06 -15.01 -2.66
CA CYS A 83 0.10 -13.92 -2.55
C CYS A 83 -0.11 -13.48 -1.08
N LEU A 84 -0.02 -12.17 -0.85
CA LEU A 84 -0.28 -11.54 0.44
C LEU A 84 -1.60 -10.76 0.38
N ASN A 85 -2.57 -11.12 1.22
CA ASN A 85 -3.80 -10.34 1.37
C ASN A 85 -3.53 -9.10 2.23
N VAL A 86 -3.87 -7.93 1.69
CA VAL A 86 -3.52 -6.65 2.29
C VAL A 86 -4.67 -5.65 2.22
N LEU A 87 -4.63 -4.72 3.17
CA LEU A 87 -5.38 -3.47 3.13
C LEU A 87 -4.37 -2.34 2.93
N SER A 88 -4.38 -1.71 1.76
CA SER A 88 -3.61 -0.50 1.50
C SER A 88 -4.45 0.74 1.77
N VAL A 89 -3.87 1.73 2.44
CA VAL A 89 -4.54 2.98 2.83
C VAL A 89 -3.96 4.13 2.03
N TRP A 90 -4.85 4.96 1.52
CA TRP A 90 -4.56 6.07 0.61
C TRP A 90 -5.23 7.34 1.12
N MET A 91 -4.65 8.49 0.81
CA MET A 91 -5.22 9.80 1.11
C MET A 91 -5.41 10.57 -0.18
N VAL A 92 -6.65 10.89 -0.49
CA VAL A 92 -7.04 11.76 -1.59
C VAL A 92 -6.98 13.20 -1.09
N GLY A 93 -5.95 13.92 -1.51
CA GLY A 93 -5.81 15.35 -1.28
C GLY A 93 -6.16 16.16 -2.52
N ASN A 94 -6.04 17.49 -2.43
CA ASN A 94 -6.46 18.41 -3.50
C ASN A 94 -5.70 18.23 -4.82
N GLN A 95 -4.44 17.78 -4.78
CA GLN A 95 -3.56 17.70 -5.96
C GLN A 95 -3.23 16.28 -6.38
N GLN A 96 -3.25 15.32 -5.45
CA GLN A 96 -2.80 13.96 -5.69
C GLN A 96 -3.31 13.01 -4.63
N THR A 97 -3.43 11.73 -5.00
CA THR A 97 -3.66 10.63 -4.08
C THR A 97 -2.32 10.08 -3.60
N ARG A 98 -2.11 10.05 -2.28
CA ARG A 98 -0.86 9.60 -1.67
C ARG A 98 -1.05 8.26 -0.96
N PHE A 99 -0.08 7.36 -1.15
CA PHE A 99 0.02 6.16 -0.33
C PHE A 99 0.34 6.51 1.12
N ILE A 100 -0.43 6.00 2.07
CA ILE A 100 -0.23 6.23 3.50
C ILE A 100 0.49 5.03 4.13
N THR A 101 -0.10 3.85 4.02
CA THR A 101 0.41 2.63 4.65
C THR A 101 -0.26 1.38 4.06
N LEU A 102 0.25 0.22 4.45
CA LEU A 102 -0.32 -1.08 4.17
C LEU A 102 -0.32 -1.92 5.44
N VAL A 103 -1.37 -2.71 5.66
CA VAL A 103 -1.44 -3.68 6.76
C VAL A 103 -1.85 -5.06 6.24
N PRO A 104 -1.47 -6.14 6.93
CA PRO A 104 -2.02 -7.47 6.66
C PRO A 104 -3.54 -7.42 6.77
N ASP A 105 -4.22 -8.01 5.80
CA ASP A 105 -5.66 -8.17 5.87
C ASP A 105 -6.00 -9.35 6.78
N LYS A 106 -6.37 -9.04 8.03
CA LYS A 106 -6.89 -10.01 9.00
C LYS A 106 -8.37 -10.17 8.69
N LEU A 107 -8.71 -11.04 7.75
CA LEU A 107 -10.09 -11.52 7.56
C LEU A 107 -10.63 -12.08 8.87
#